data_AF-A0A5C7B8Y3-F1
#
_entry.id   AF-A0A5C7B8Y3-F1
#
_cell.length_a   1.000
_cell.length_b   1.000
_cell.length_c   1.000
_cell.angle_alpha   90.00
_cell.angle_beta   90.00
_cell.angle_gamma   90.00
#
_symmetry.space_group_name_H-M   'P 1'
#
loop_
_entity.id
_entity.type
_entity.pdbx_description
1 polymer ?
#
loop_
_entity_poly.entity_id
_entity_poly.type
_entity_poly.pdbx_seq_one_letter_code
_entity_poly.pdbx_strand_id
1 'polypeptide(L)' 'MESNNTEYLTRKEVSELLKVSLGTIQNYVKKGYLKPLSIGRRVLFKRSDVENALISL' A
#
# COMPACT_ATOMS: atom_id res chain seq x y z
N MET A 1 -27.08 -2.87 1.35
CA MET A 1 -25.95 -1.97 1.67
C MET A 1 -24.75 -2.86 1.90
N GLU A 2 -23.77 -2.84 1.02
CA GLU A 2 -22.40 -3.29 1.26
C GLU A 2 -21.59 -2.87 0.03
N SER A 3 -21.18 -1.61 0.03
CA SER A 3 -20.21 -1.12 -0.96
C SER A 3 -18.84 -1.66 -0.53
N ASN A 4 -18.52 -2.89 -0.92
CA ASN A 4 -17.18 -3.48 -0.82
C ASN A 4 -16.23 -2.76 -1.80
N ASN A 5 -16.05 -1.45 -1.61
CA ASN A 5 -15.21 -0.64 -2.46
C ASN A 5 -13.77 -0.88 -2.02
N THR A 6 -13.15 -1.90 -2.62
CA THR A 6 -11.73 -2.18 -2.39
C THR A 6 -10.94 -1.01 -2.96
N GLU A 7 -10.59 -0.06 -2.10
CA GLU A 7 -9.77 1.09 -2.50
C GLU A 7 -8.35 0.64 -2.82
N TYR A 8 -7.96 0.88 -4.07
CA TYR A 8 -6.61 0.63 -4.55
C TYR A 8 -5.83 1.94 -4.56
N LEU A 9 -4.67 1.93 -3.92
CA LEU A 9 -3.74 3.04 -3.84
C LEU A 9 -2.52 2.76 -4.71
N THR A 10 -2.05 3.77 -5.40
CA THR A 10 -0.75 3.77 -6.07
C THR A 10 0.38 3.91 -5.06
N ARG A 11 1.61 3.62 -5.49
CA ARG A 11 2.82 3.85 -4.68
C ARG A 11 2.91 5.27 -4.11
N LYS A 12 2.42 6.26 -4.86
CA LYS A 12 2.43 7.67 -4.44
C LYS A 12 1.41 7.93 -3.34
N GLU A 13 0.17 7.47 -3.51
CA GLU A 13 -0.87 7.61 -2.49
C GLU A 13 -0.51 6.89 -1.19
N VAL A 14 0.08 5.69 -1.26
CA VAL A 14 0.58 4.99 -0.07
C VAL A 14 1.69 5.78 0.63
N SER A 15 2.57 6.42 -0.14
CA SER A 15 3.64 7.25 0.44
C SER A 15 3.10 8.49 1.14
N GLU A 16 2.07 9.12 0.58
CA GLU A 16 1.37 10.26 1.19
C GLU A 16 0.60 9.83 2.45
N LEU A 17 -0.08 8.68 2.40
CA LEU A 17 -0.84 8.12 3.53
C LEU A 17 0.04 7.81 4.73
N LEU A 18 1.18 7.16 4.49
CA LEU A 18 2.14 6.81 5.55
C LEU A 18 3.12 7.96 5.88
N LYS A 19 3.04 9.08 5.13
CA LYS A 19 3.97 10.22 5.23
C LYS A 19 5.45 9.81 5.13
N VAL A 20 5.76 8.91 4.19
CA VAL A 20 7.12 8.42 3.93
C VAL A 20 7.53 8.66 2.49
N SER A 21 8.83 8.51 2.19
CA SER A 21 9.33 8.62 0.81
C SER A 21 8.93 7.42 -0.07
N LEU A 22 8.90 7.61 -1.39
CA LEU A 22 8.71 6.51 -2.36
C LEU A 22 9.78 5.42 -2.26
N GLY A 23 10.99 5.78 -1.84
CA GLY A 23 12.08 4.83 -1.59
C GLY A 23 11.80 3.95 -0.36
N THR A 24 11.23 4.54 0.69
CA THR A 24 10.77 3.81 1.88
C THR A 24 9.69 2.79 1.51
N ILE A 25 8.74 3.16 0.64
CA ILE A 25 7.73 2.21 0.15
C ILE A 25 8.36 1.03 -0.58
N GLN A 26 9.39 1.25 -1.43
CA GLN A 26 10.10 0.14 -2.06
C GLN A 26 10.80 -0.76 -1.04
N ASN A 27 11.40 -0.18 -0.01
CA ASN A 27 12.02 -0.95 1.07
C ASN A 27 10.98 -1.78 1.84
N TYR A 28 9.79 -1.23 2.10
CA TYR A 28 8.71 -1.96 2.75
C TYR A 28 8.19 -3.12 1.90
N VAL A 29 8.09 -2.92 0.58
CA VAL A 29 7.77 -4.00 -0.36
C VAL A 29 8.84 -5.08 -0.35
N LYS A 30 10.13 -4.70 -0.43
CA LYS A 30 11.25 -5.66 -0.39
C LYS A 30 11.32 -6.43 0.93
N LYS A 31 10.97 -5.79 2.05
CA LYS A 31 10.89 -6.41 3.37
C LYS A 31 9.63 -7.23 3.60
N GLY A 32 8.65 -7.17 2.69
CA GLY A 32 7.38 -7.90 2.80
C GLY A 32 6.34 -7.26 3.74
N TYR A 33 6.56 -6.03 4.21
CA TYR A 33 5.58 -5.31 5.05
C TYR A 33 4.36 -4.86 4.24
N LEU A 34 4.56 -4.46 2.99
CA LEU A 34 3.49 -4.07 2.07
C LEU A 34 3.34 -5.09 0.96
N LYS A 35 2.08 -5.40 0.60
CA LYS A 35 1.74 -6.33 -0.47
C LYS A 35 1.43 -5.57 -1.77
N PRO A 36 2.38 -5.47 -2.72
CA PRO A 36 2.11 -4.85 -4.01
C PRO A 36 1.25 -5.77 -4.89
N LEU A 37 0.33 -5.16 -5.63
CA LEU A 37 -0.46 -5.78 -6.67
C LEU A 37 -0.01 -5.22 -8.01
N SER A 38 0.62 -6.06 -8.83
CA SER A 38 1.04 -5.68 -10.18
C SER A 38 -0.08 -5.91 -11.18
N ILE A 39 -0.40 -4.87 -11.95
CA ILE A 39 -1.27 -4.97 -13.13
C ILE A 39 -0.52 -4.40 -14.34
N GLY A 40 0.06 -5.29 -15.14
CA GLY A 40 0.96 -4.93 -16.24
C GLY A 40 2.15 -4.09 -15.74
N ARG A 41 2.21 -2.82 -16.16
CA ARG A 41 3.29 -1.88 -15.79
C ARG A 41 2.99 -1.05 -14.53
N ARG A 42 1.79 -1.18 -13.95
CA ARG A 42 1.36 -0.43 -12.76
C ARG A 42 1.43 -1.30 -11.52
N VAL A 43 1.73 -0.67 -10.39
CA VAL A 43 1.72 -1.30 -9.06
C VAL A 43 0.73 -0.55 -8.18
N LEU A 44 -0.22 -1.31 -7.64
CA LEU A 44 -1.27 -0.86 -6.75
C LEU A 44 -1.15 -1.57 -5.39
N PHE A 45 -1.82 -1.05 -4.38
CA PHE A 45 -1.88 -1.58 -3.03
C PHE A 45 -3.33 -1.51 -2.57
N LYS A 46 -3.83 -2.53 -1.89
CA LYS A 46 -5.12 -2.40 -1.21
C LYS A 46 -4.92 -1.52 0.00
N ARG A 47 -5.80 -0.53 0.17
CA ARG A 47 -5.79 0.33 1.36
C ARG A 47 -5.83 -0.49 2.65
N SER A 48 -6.70 -1.49 2.70
CA SER A 48 -6.83 -2.40 3.85
C SER A 48 -5.53 -3.13 4.15
N ASP A 49 -4.77 -3.56 3.13
CA ASP A 49 -3.48 -4.23 3.34
C ASP A 49 -2.43 -3.26 3.90
N VAL A 50 -2.46 -1.99 3.49
CA VAL A 50 -1.57 -0.95 4.01
C VAL A 50 -1.89 -0.63 5.47
N GLU A 51 -3.16 -0.49 5.80
CA GLU A 51 -3.61 -0.23 7.18
C GLU A 51 -3.30 -1.41 8.11
N ASN A 52 -3.51 -2.65 7.64
CA ASN A 52 -3.17 -3.88 8.38
C ASN A 52 -1.66 -4.07 8.60
N ALA A 53 -0.81 -3.39 7.82
CA ALA A 53 0.64 -3.43 8.01
C ALA A 53 1.12 -2.56 9.19
N LEU A 54 0.27 -1.66 9.70
CA LEU A 54 0.56 -0.84 10.87
C LEU A 54 0.39 -1.68 12.14
N ILE A 55 1.46 -1.80 12.92
CA ILE A 55 1.49 -2.53 14.18
C ILE A 55 1.55 -1.51 15.32
N SER A 56 0.74 -1.70 16.37
CA SER A 56 0.88 -0.94 17.62
C SER A 56 2.06 -1.46 18.42
N LEU A 57 2.94 -0.56 18.86
CA LEU A 57 4.06 -0.84 19.76
C LEU A 57 3.66 -0.68 21.22
#